data_AF-A0A814D693-F1
#
_entry.id   AF-A0A814D693-F1
#
_cell.length_a   1.000
_cell.length_b   1.000
_cell.length_c   1.000
_cell.angle_alpha   90.00
_cell.angle_beta   90.00
_cell.angle_gamma   90.00
#
_symmetry.space_group_name_H-M   'P 1'
#
loop_
_entity.id
_entity.type
_entity.pdbx_description
1 polymer ?
#
loop_
_entity_poly.entity_id
_entity_poly.type
_entity_poly.pdbx_seq_one_letter_code
_entity_poly.pdbx_strand_id
1 'polypeptide(L)'
;MASEDSKSFGSSFSHYFRTYSTVKKIKVHNTSVAILHRILQFVVLAYIAVYIVWLKKGYQDVQMPSGSSVIKVKGVARVSTDNSSFNSNNIKQDLWDAAEYLIPPIENNAFFIATRKTVTYDQTLSTCPSGGLIEIQQKWKCNFDSLEVEKECFPTFTFNLLQSGSDERSPGINYRFAEKYSVNGIKYRTLTKIYGLRFIIAIRGKGRQFDIVHLFVAIGSGLGYMIIGEIICEFIFLKFHKYRNEYRRIKTKRYHLNQSKKCDDSTKVV
;
A
#
# COMPACT_ATOMS: atom_id res chain seq x y z
N MET A 1 -41.87 42.39 33.43
CA MET A 1 -41.11 41.17 33.81
C MET A 1 -40.46 40.52 32.58
N ALA A 2 -39.67 41.26 31.79
CA ALA A 2 -39.01 40.71 30.60
C ALA A 2 -37.66 41.40 30.28
N SER A 3 -36.94 41.86 31.30
CA SER A 3 -35.67 42.59 31.14
C SER A 3 -34.54 42.10 32.06
N GLU A 4 -34.83 41.24 33.04
CA GLU A 4 -33.80 40.66 33.93
C GLU A 4 -33.27 39.29 33.44
N ASP A 5 -34.05 38.53 32.67
CA ASP A 5 -33.66 37.18 32.23
C ASP A 5 -32.62 37.16 31.09
N SER A 6 -32.53 38.23 30.28
CA SER A 6 -31.55 38.31 29.18
C SER A 6 -30.12 38.60 29.64
N LYS A 7 -29.96 39.26 30.80
CA LYS A 7 -28.63 39.56 31.38
C LYS A 7 -27.99 38.34 32.02
N SER A 8 -28.79 37.45 32.63
CA SER A 8 -28.34 36.21 33.27
C SER A 8 -27.84 35.17 32.26
N PHE A 9 -28.55 35.02 31.13
CA PHE A 9 -28.16 34.07 30.08
C PHE A 9 -26.87 34.49 29.36
N GLY A 10 -26.71 35.78 29.06
CA GLY A 10 -25.49 36.33 28.46
C GLY A 10 -24.25 36.24 29.37
N SER A 11 -24.40 36.47 30.68
CA SER A 11 -23.30 36.32 31.64
C SER A 11 -22.92 34.85 31.86
N SER A 12 -23.90 33.93 31.86
CA SER A 12 -23.67 32.50 32.04
C SER A 12 -22.99 31.85 30.82
N PHE A 13 -23.38 32.25 29.61
CA PHE A 13 -22.74 31.82 28.36
C PHE A 13 -21.30 32.35 28.24
N SER A 14 -21.08 33.64 28.53
CA SER A 14 -19.73 34.25 28.56
C SER A 14 -18.81 33.61 29.61
N HIS A 15 -19.35 33.27 30.78
CA HIS A 15 -18.60 32.57 31.82
C HIS A 15 -18.17 31.18 31.35
N TYR A 16 -19.04 30.42 30.68
CA TYR A 16 -18.71 29.11 30.14
C TYR A 16 -17.53 29.15 29.14
N PHE A 17 -17.47 30.14 28.25
CA PHE A 17 -16.33 30.34 27.35
C PHE A 17 -15.04 30.79 28.05
N ARG A 18 -15.12 31.37 29.25
CA ARG A 18 -13.97 31.85 30.03
C ARG A 18 -13.50 30.88 31.12
N THR A 19 -14.25 29.82 31.39
CA THR A 19 -13.86 28.81 32.37
C THR A 19 -13.24 27.59 31.73
N TYR A 20 -12.03 27.23 32.15
CA TYR A 20 -11.43 25.93 31.85
C TYR A 20 -11.30 25.11 33.14
N SER A 21 -11.77 23.85 33.11
CA SER A 21 -11.68 22.95 34.26
C SER A 21 -10.49 22.00 34.09
N THR A 22 -9.58 21.97 35.07
CA THR A 22 -8.44 21.04 35.07
C THR A 22 -8.66 19.87 36.02
N VAL A 23 -8.19 18.68 35.65
CA VAL A 23 -8.21 17.52 36.53
C VAL A 23 -7.21 17.70 37.68
N LYS A 24 -7.66 17.56 38.92
CA LYS A 24 -6.78 17.58 40.10
C LYS A 24 -5.90 16.31 40.12
N LYS A 25 -4.58 16.47 40.05
CA LYS A 25 -3.60 15.36 40.09
C LYS A 25 -3.03 15.14 41.49
N ILE A 26 -2.81 13.88 41.88
CA ILE A 26 -2.18 13.51 43.15
C ILE A 26 -0.69 13.33 42.93
N LYS A 27 0.15 14.08 43.64
CA LYS A 27 1.61 13.91 43.64
C LYS A 27 2.02 13.00 44.79
N VAL A 28 2.66 11.88 44.49
CA VAL A 28 3.20 10.94 45.48
C VAL A 28 4.70 11.16 45.59
N HIS A 29 5.20 11.58 46.74
CA HIS A 29 6.63 11.73 46.99
C HIS A 29 7.22 10.37 47.40
N ASN A 30 7.59 9.56 46.41
CA ASN A 30 8.29 8.30 46.64
C ASN A 30 9.29 8.04 45.51
N THR A 31 10.57 7.94 45.86
CA THR A 31 11.68 7.84 44.91
C THR A 31 11.59 6.58 44.06
N SER A 32 11.22 5.42 44.63
CA SER A 32 11.16 4.14 43.89
C SER A 32 10.07 4.14 42.83
N VAL A 33 8.89 4.67 43.16
CA VAL A 33 7.76 4.76 42.22
C VAL A 33 8.02 5.81 41.15
N ALA A 34 8.66 6.92 41.52
CA ALA A 34 9.08 7.94 40.56
C ALA A 34 10.08 7.38 39.55
N ILE A 35 11.08 6.61 40.00
CA ILE A 35 12.05 5.95 39.11
C ILE A 35 11.35 4.96 38.17
N LEU A 36 10.47 4.10 38.70
CA LEU A 36 9.70 3.16 37.87
C LEU A 36 8.92 3.87 36.76
N HIS A 37 8.23 4.95 37.11
CA HIS A 37 7.47 5.75 36.16
C HIS A 37 8.35 6.43 35.11
N ARG A 38 9.51 6.98 35.51
CA ARG A 38 10.48 7.58 34.58
C ARG A 38 11.11 6.57 33.64
N ILE A 39 11.43 5.38 34.11
CA ILE A 39 11.94 4.29 33.27
C ILE A 39 10.89 3.91 32.22
N LEU A 40 9.63 3.73 32.64
CA LEU A 40 8.56 3.36 31.71
C LEU A 40 8.30 4.45 30.66
N GLN A 41 8.31 5.72 31.06
CA GLN A 41 8.25 6.86 30.13
C GLN A 41 9.41 6.85 29.14
N PHE A 42 10.63 6.63 29.62
CA PHE A 42 11.81 6.59 28.76
C PHE A 42 11.75 5.43 27.76
N VAL A 43 11.30 4.25 28.18
CA VAL A 43 11.11 3.09 27.29
C VAL A 43 10.11 3.40 26.17
N VAL A 44 8.97 4.01 26.51
CA VAL A 44 7.96 4.40 25.49
C VAL A 44 8.51 5.46 24.55
N LEU A 45 9.18 6.49 25.06
CA LEU A 45 9.79 7.53 24.23
C LEU A 45 10.89 6.98 23.32
N ALA A 46 11.75 6.09 23.84
CA ALA A 46 12.78 5.42 23.06
C ALA A 46 12.15 4.55 21.96
N TYR A 47 11.05 3.85 22.25
CA TYR A 47 10.30 3.11 21.23
C TYR A 47 9.76 4.03 20.12
N ILE A 48 9.15 5.17 20.47
CA ILE A 48 8.64 6.11 19.47
C ILE A 48 9.79 6.68 18.62
N ALA A 49 10.87 7.15 19.25
CA ALA A 49 11.99 7.75 18.53
C ALA A 49 12.75 6.74 17.66
N VAL A 50 13.10 5.58 18.21
CA VAL A 50 13.92 4.58 17.51
C VAL A 50 13.08 3.74 16.55
N TYR A 51 11.96 3.19 17.01
CA TYR A 51 11.19 2.27 16.17
C TYR A 51 10.28 3.01 15.17
N ILE A 52 9.47 3.95 15.63
CA ILE A 52 8.49 4.63 14.77
C ILE A 52 9.16 5.66 13.87
N VAL A 53 9.96 6.57 14.45
CA VAL A 53 10.58 7.66 13.70
C VAL A 53 11.79 7.17 12.92
N TRP A 54 12.76 6.51 13.56
CA TRP A 54 14.02 6.12 12.90
C TRP A 54 13.90 4.89 12.00
N LEU A 55 13.45 3.74 12.52
CA LEU A 55 13.42 2.47 11.76
C LEU A 55 12.30 2.40 10.73
N LYS A 56 11.07 2.80 11.12
CA LYS A 56 9.91 2.78 10.21
C LYS A 56 9.83 4.00 9.30
N LYS A 57 10.62 5.04 9.55
CA LYS A 57 10.57 6.32 8.83
C LYS A 57 9.15 6.88 8.76
N GLY A 58 8.43 6.87 9.89
CA GLY A 58 7.02 7.29 9.96
C GLY A 58 6.75 8.76 9.62
N TYR A 59 7.81 9.57 9.48
CA TYR A 59 7.75 10.96 9.03
C TYR A 59 7.71 11.12 7.50
N GLN A 60 7.90 10.03 6.75
CA GLN A 60 7.86 10.07 5.29
C GLN A 60 6.48 9.63 4.79
N ASP A 61 5.90 10.42 3.90
CA ASP A 61 4.77 9.98 3.09
C ASP A 61 5.24 8.94 2.06
N VAL A 62 4.39 7.95 1.77
CA VAL A 62 4.72 6.83 0.89
C VAL A 62 3.75 6.79 -0.27
N GLN A 63 4.25 7.10 -1.47
CA GLN A 63 3.45 7.08 -2.69
C GLN A 63 3.78 5.86 -3.58
N MET A 64 2.74 5.30 -4.21
CA MET A 64 2.90 4.27 -5.23
C MET A 64 3.19 4.92 -6.59
N PRO A 65 4.07 4.33 -7.42
CA PRO A 65 4.42 4.92 -8.70
C PRO A 65 3.30 4.74 -9.72
N SER A 66 3.03 5.80 -10.47
CA SER A 66 2.25 5.76 -11.70
C SER A 66 3.20 5.88 -12.87
N GLY A 67 3.23 4.87 -13.73
CA GLY A 67 4.15 4.84 -14.87
C GLY A 67 3.51 4.17 -16.09
N SER A 68 3.98 4.57 -17.26
CA SER A 68 3.65 3.95 -18.54
C SER A 68 4.93 3.45 -19.18
N SER A 69 4.88 2.28 -19.82
CA SER A 69 6.01 1.76 -20.59
C SER A 69 5.70 1.84 -22.08
N VAL A 70 6.64 2.38 -22.84
CA VAL A 70 6.62 2.36 -24.31
C VAL A 70 7.59 1.30 -24.78
N ILE A 71 7.08 0.33 -25.54
CA ILE A 71 7.87 -0.82 -26.01
C ILE A 71 8.14 -0.65 -27.51
N LYS A 72 9.37 -0.95 -27.92
CA LYS A 72 9.75 -1.03 -29.33
C LYS A 72 10.64 -2.23 -29.53
N VAL A 73 10.16 -3.20 -30.29
CA VAL A 73 10.94 -4.39 -30.66
C VAL A 73 11.53 -4.19 -32.05
N LYS A 74 12.78 -4.59 -32.25
CA LYS A 74 13.49 -4.56 -33.53
C LYS A 74 14.09 -5.92 -33.80
N GLY A 75 13.98 -6.40 -35.04
CA GLY A 75 14.51 -7.68 -35.46
C GLY A 75 13.92 -8.11 -36.79
N VAL A 76 14.61 -9.04 -37.45
CA VAL A 76 14.11 -9.74 -38.64
C VAL A 76 14.33 -11.23 -38.43
N ALA A 77 13.35 -12.05 -38.81
CA ALA A 77 13.40 -13.49 -38.68
C ALA A 77 13.15 -14.14 -40.04
N ARG A 78 13.90 -15.19 -40.38
CA ARG A 78 13.64 -15.99 -41.58
C ARG A 78 12.73 -17.16 -41.19
N VAL A 79 11.63 -17.34 -41.90
CA VAL A 79 10.66 -18.39 -41.64
C VAL A 79 10.53 -19.28 -42.87
N SER A 80 10.78 -20.58 -42.68
CA SER A 80 10.56 -21.60 -43.70
C SER A 80 9.11 -22.06 -43.64
N THR A 81 8.38 -21.92 -44.74
CA THR A 81 7.00 -22.40 -44.86
C THR A 81 6.97 -23.60 -45.80
N ASP A 82 6.56 -24.75 -45.27
CA ASP A 82 6.38 -25.98 -46.05
C ASP A 82 4.97 -26.00 -46.66
N ASN A 83 4.88 -25.74 -47.95
CA ASN A 83 3.63 -25.80 -48.70
C ASN A 83 3.36 -27.23 -49.20
N SER A 84 3.24 -28.20 -48.29
CA SER A 84 3.04 -29.61 -48.67
C SER A 84 1.64 -29.94 -49.21
N SER A 85 0.78 -28.94 -49.43
CA SER A 85 -0.61 -29.13 -49.88
C SER A 85 -0.81 -29.01 -51.40
N PHE A 86 0.25 -28.74 -52.17
CA PHE A 86 0.20 -28.67 -53.63
C PHE A 86 1.44 -29.37 -54.17
N ASN A 87 1.33 -30.17 -55.24
CA ASN A 87 2.36 -31.08 -55.82
C ASN A 87 3.70 -30.40 -56.26
N SER A 88 4.33 -29.64 -55.39
CA SER A 88 5.57 -28.91 -55.63
C SER A 88 6.32 -28.76 -54.32
N ASN A 89 7.48 -29.41 -54.21
CA ASN A 89 8.39 -29.32 -53.07
C ASN A 89 9.13 -27.96 -53.05
N ASN A 90 8.40 -26.86 -53.11
CA ASN A 90 8.95 -25.52 -53.06
C ASN A 90 8.90 -25.02 -51.62
N ILE A 91 10.06 -25.03 -50.95
CA ILE A 91 10.24 -24.38 -49.65
C ILE A 91 10.14 -22.88 -49.87
N LYS A 92 9.10 -22.24 -49.33
CA LYS A 92 8.98 -20.78 -49.38
C LYS A 92 9.67 -20.19 -48.17
N GLN A 93 10.70 -19.39 -48.40
CA GLN A 93 11.36 -18.61 -47.35
C GLN A 93 10.71 -17.23 -47.29
N ASP A 94 10.00 -16.96 -46.20
CA ASP A 94 9.43 -15.65 -45.92
C ASP A 94 10.30 -14.93 -44.88
N LEU A 95 10.39 -13.60 -44.99
CA LEU A 95 11.12 -12.75 -44.04
C LEU A 95 10.09 -12.04 -43.16
N TRP A 96 10.14 -12.29 -41.86
CA TRP A 96 9.29 -11.63 -40.88
C TRP A 96 10.01 -10.45 -40.25
N ASP A 97 9.32 -9.31 -40.18
CA ASP A 97 9.75 -8.11 -39.48
C ASP A 97 8.89 -7.86 -38.22
N ALA A 98 9.15 -6.73 -37.55
CA ALA A 98 8.44 -6.36 -36.34
C ALA A 98 6.92 -6.26 -36.50
N ALA A 99 6.39 -5.93 -37.68
CA ALA A 99 4.95 -5.85 -37.90
C ALA A 99 4.31 -7.24 -38.00
N GLU A 100 5.08 -8.26 -38.38
CA GLU A 100 4.57 -9.61 -38.60
C GLU A 100 4.60 -10.49 -37.34
N TYR A 101 5.60 -10.32 -36.47
CA TYR A 101 5.69 -11.10 -35.22
C TYR A 101 5.11 -10.38 -33.98
N LEU A 102 4.78 -9.08 -34.04
CA LEU A 102 4.12 -8.35 -32.95
C LEU A 102 2.60 -8.32 -33.15
N ILE A 103 1.88 -9.20 -32.46
CA ILE A 103 0.42 -9.33 -32.60
C ILE A 103 -0.24 -9.39 -31.22
N PRO A 104 -1.04 -8.39 -30.82
CA PRO A 104 -1.26 -7.10 -31.48
C PRO A 104 -0.01 -6.19 -31.42
N PRO A 105 0.12 -5.22 -32.32
CA PRO A 105 1.29 -4.33 -32.37
C PRO A 105 1.34 -3.31 -31.23
N ILE A 106 0.20 -3.04 -30.58
CA ILE A 106 0.08 -2.07 -29.49
C ILE A 106 -0.70 -2.73 -28.36
N GLU A 107 -0.08 -2.78 -27.18
CA GLU A 107 -0.71 -3.23 -25.95
C GLU A 107 -0.14 -2.41 -24.77
N ASN A 108 -0.99 -2.10 -23.79
CA ASN A 108 -0.58 -1.33 -22.62
C ASN A 108 0.25 -2.21 -21.69
N ASN A 109 1.50 -1.82 -21.44
CA ASN A 109 2.42 -2.50 -20.54
C ASN A 109 2.59 -4.00 -20.85
N ALA A 110 2.41 -4.40 -22.12
CA ALA A 110 2.65 -5.75 -22.56
C ALA A 110 2.97 -5.77 -24.05
N PHE A 111 3.58 -6.86 -24.49
CA PHE A 111 3.78 -7.14 -25.90
C PHE A 111 3.86 -8.65 -26.12
N PHE A 112 3.43 -9.08 -27.31
CA PHE A 112 3.48 -10.48 -27.70
C PHE A 112 4.44 -10.65 -28.87
N ILE A 113 5.33 -11.64 -28.79
CA ILE A 113 6.21 -12.04 -29.87
C ILE A 113 5.78 -13.43 -30.35
N ALA A 114 5.34 -13.51 -31.60
CA ALA A 114 5.02 -14.76 -32.26
C ALA A 114 6.31 -15.56 -32.54
N THR A 115 6.35 -16.80 -32.07
CA THR A 115 7.46 -17.73 -32.31
C THR A 115 7.09 -18.82 -33.31
N ARG A 116 5.80 -19.11 -33.46
CA ARG A 116 5.28 -20.09 -34.42
C ARG A 116 3.94 -19.65 -34.97
N LYS A 117 3.79 -19.76 -36.29
CA LYS A 117 2.52 -19.56 -37.00
C LYS A 117 2.07 -20.89 -37.57
N THR A 118 0.81 -21.22 -37.37
CA THR A 118 0.15 -22.34 -38.03
C THR A 118 -1.04 -21.79 -38.78
N VAL A 119 -0.95 -21.81 -40.11
CA VAL A 119 -2.07 -21.51 -41.00
C VAL A 119 -2.72 -22.84 -41.35
N THR A 120 -4.03 -22.92 -41.16
CA THR A 120 -4.73 -24.21 -41.18
C THR A 120 -5.79 -24.17 -42.27
N TYR A 121 -5.66 -25.04 -43.28
CA TYR A 121 -6.74 -25.44 -44.17
C TYR A 121 -7.07 -26.91 -43.82
N ASP A 122 -8.35 -27.20 -43.54
CA ASP A 122 -8.91 -28.51 -43.14
C ASP A 122 -8.07 -29.38 -42.19
N GLN A 123 -8.31 -29.29 -40.87
CA GLN A 123 -7.45 -29.92 -39.86
C GLN A 123 -8.10 -30.98 -38.96
N THR A 124 -7.28 -31.96 -38.58
CA THR A 124 -7.40 -32.83 -37.39
C THR A 124 -6.28 -32.53 -36.37
N LEU A 125 -6.38 -33.13 -35.17
CA LEU A 125 -5.68 -32.72 -33.95
C LEU A 125 -4.21 -33.17 -33.88
N SER A 126 -3.31 -32.30 -33.43
CA SER A 126 -1.95 -32.66 -33.00
C SER A 126 -1.45 -31.80 -31.82
N THR A 127 -0.47 -32.32 -31.08
CA THR A 127 0.14 -31.72 -29.89
C THR A 127 1.30 -30.78 -30.28
N CYS A 128 1.44 -29.64 -29.61
CA CYS A 128 2.37 -28.56 -29.99
C CYS A 128 3.15 -28.00 -28.78
N PRO A 129 4.37 -27.46 -28.97
CA PRO A 129 5.15 -26.87 -27.89
C PRO A 129 4.54 -25.57 -27.36
N SER A 130 4.69 -25.42 -26.06
CA SER A 130 4.24 -24.39 -25.14
C SER A 130 4.74 -22.97 -25.46
N GLY A 131 3.84 -22.03 -25.73
CA GLY A 131 4.10 -20.60 -25.48
C GLY A 131 4.22 -20.29 -23.98
N GLY A 132 4.66 -19.09 -23.60
CA GLY A 132 4.95 -18.75 -22.21
C GLY A 132 4.58 -17.31 -21.85
N LEU A 133 4.21 -17.10 -20.59
CA LEU A 133 3.94 -15.78 -20.02
C LEU A 133 5.14 -15.34 -19.17
N ILE A 134 5.79 -14.24 -19.55
CA ILE A 134 6.95 -13.69 -18.83
C ILE A 134 6.56 -12.32 -18.27
N GLU A 135 6.70 -12.14 -16.96
CA GLU A 135 6.58 -10.83 -16.31
C GLU A 135 7.96 -10.20 -16.17
N ILE A 136 8.12 -9.02 -16.76
CA ILE A 136 9.25 -8.12 -16.56
C ILE A 136 8.85 -7.14 -15.46
N GLN A 137 9.32 -7.40 -14.25
CA GLN A 137 9.00 -6.57 -13.10
C GLN A 137 10.05 -5.47 -12.94
N GLN A 138 9.61 -4.22 -13.06
CA GLN A 138 10.42 -3.03 -12.85
C GLN A 138 10.19 -2.49 -11.43
N LYS A 139 11.16 -2.68 -10.53
CA LYS A 139 11.07 -2.30 -9.11
C LYS A 139 11.73 -0.95 -8.85
N TRP A 140 10.97 0.01 -8.33
CA TRP A 140 11.46 1.33 -7.92
C TRP A 140 11.42 1.47 -6.39
N LYS A 141 12.56 1.78 -5.77
CA LYS A 141 12.65 2.10 -4.34
C LYS A 141 13.38 3.43 -4.21
N CYS A 142 12.62 4.51 -4.09
CA CYS A 142 13.19 5.85 -4.12
C CYS A 142 12.94 6.59 -2.81
N ASN A 143 13.97 7.29 -2.34
CA ASN A 143 13.91 8.16 -1.19
C ASN A 143 14.24 9.59 -1.66
N PHE A 144 13.24 10.46 -1.67
CA PHE A 144 13.34 11.83 -2.20
C PHE A 144 13.92 12.84 -1.21
N ASP A 145 14.27 12.39 0.02
CA ASP A 145 14.86 13.26 1.06
C ASP A 145 16.38 13.38 0.95
N SER A 146 17.02 12.46 0.20
CA SER A 146 18.47 12.46 0.03
C SER A 146 18.88 13.60 -0.91
N LEU A 147 19.97 14.31 -0.60
CA LEU A 147 20.53 15.34 -1.50
C LEU A 147 21.04 14.74 -2.83
N GLU A 148 21.13 13.42 -2.95
CA GLU A 148 21.55 12.69 -4.16
C GLU A 148 20.43 11.78 -4.73
N VAL A 149 19.18 12.26 -4.77
CA VAL A 149 18.03 11.50 -5.32
C VAL A 149 18.33 10.86 -6.69
N GLU A 150 19.00 11.58 -7.59
CA GLU A 150 19.27 11.14 -8.96
C GLU A 150 20.23 9.93 -9.05
N LYS A 151 21.05 9.69 -8.02
CA LYS A 151 22.01 8.57 -8.01
C LYS A 151 21.42 7.29 -7.39
N GLU A 152 20.41 7.42 -6.53
CA GLU A 152 19.86 6.29 -5.76
C GLU A 152 18.54 5.73 -6.33
N CYS A 153 17.80 6.53 -7.11
CA CYS A 153 16.50 6.15 -7.65
C CYS A 153 16.61 5.56 -9.06
N PHE A 154 17.07 4.31 -9.16
CA PHE A 154 17.11 3.55 -10.43
C PHE A 154 16.26 2.27 -10.34
N PRO A 155 15.69 1.81 -11.47
CA PRO A 155 14.86 0.62 -11.48
C PRO A 155 15.70 -0.65 -11.36
N THR A 156 15.27 -1.57 -10.52
CA THR A 156 15.78 -2.95 -10.52
C THR A 156 14.84 -3.82 -11.34
N PHE A 157 15.37 -4.49 -12.36
CA PHE A 157 14.59 -5.42 -13.19
C PHE A 157 14.61 -6.83 -12.62
N THR A 158 13.47 -7.50 -12.62
CA THR A 158 13.33 -8.92 -12.26
C THR A 158 12.47 -9.59 -13.32
N PHE A 159 12.87 -10.78 -13.77
CA PHE A 159 12.15 -11.54 -14.77
C PHE A 159 11.51 -12.76 -14.12
N ASN A 160 10.19 -12.86 -14.18
CA ASN A 160 9.45 -14.00 -13.63
C ASN A 160 8.77 -14.75 -14.77
N LEU A 161 8.90 -16.06 -14.80
CA LEU A 161 8.10 -16.90 -15.69
C LEU A 161 6.78 -17.21 -14.97
N LEU A 162 5.69 -16.57 -15.40
CA LEU A 162 4.37 -16.72 -14.77
C LEU A 162 3.63 -17.97 -15.24
N GLN A 163 3.95 -18.48 -16.43
CA GLN A 163 3.39 -19.72 -16.95
C GLN A 163 4.47 -20.53 -17.67
N SER A 164 4.77 -21.69 -17.11
CA SER A 164 5.71 -22.67 -17.66
C SER A 164 4.99 -23.97 -17.96
N GLY A 165 4.23 -24.03 -19.07
CA GLY A 165 3.82 -25.24 -19.77
C GLY A 165 3.38 -26.49 -18.99
N SER A 166 2.96 -26.41 -17.73
CA SER A 166 2.64 -27.56 -16.88
C SER A 166 1.16 -27.95 -16.91
N ASP A 167 0.37 -27.27 -17.73
CA ASP A 167 -1.05 -27.53 -17.88
C ASP A 167 -1.26 -28.27 -19.21
N GLU A 168 -1.55 -29.57 -19.14
CA GLU A 168 -1.64 -30.48 -20.30
C GLU A 168 -2.68 -30.02 -21.35
N ARG A 169 -3.66 -29.20 -20.96
CA ARG A 169 -4.76 -28.76 -21.81
C ARG A 169 -4.46 -27.50 -22.64
N SER A 170 -3.53 -26.66 -22.22
CA SER A 170 -3.16 -25.42 -22.93
C SER A 170 -1.77 -24.99 -22.49
N PRO A 171 -0.74 -25.64 -23.05
CA PRO A 171 0.60 -25.49 -22.51
C PRO A 171 1.22 -24.12 -22.86
N GLY A 172 0.50 -23.20 -23.51
CA GLY A 172 0.96 -21.82 -23.68
C GLY A 172 -0.03 -20.85 -24.31
N ILE A 173 0.45 -19.62 -24.55
CA ILE A 173 -0.33 -18.53 -25.12
C ILE A 173 -0.45 -18.67 -26.63
N ASN A 174 -1.68 -18.59 -27.12
CA ASN A 174 -1.98 -18.58 -28.53
C ASN A 174 -3.04 -17.52 -28.86
N TYR A 175 -2.92 -16.91 -30.03
CA TYR A 175 -3.91 -16.01 -30.60
C TYR A 175 -4.42 -16.58 -31.93
N ARG A 176 -5.70 -16.36 -32.21
CA ARG A 176 -6.34 -16.75 -33.46
C ARG A 176 -6.95 -15.53 -34.11
N PHE A 177 -6.67 -15.33 -35.39
CA PHE A 177 -7.31 -14.30 -36.20
C PHE A 177 -7.65 -14.87 -37.57
N ALA A 178 -8.68 -14.31 -38.20
CA ALA A 178 -9.13 -14.74 -39.50
C ALA A 178 -9.14 -13.56 -40.46
N GLU A 179 -8.37 -13.67 -41.54
CA GLU A 179 -8.40 -12.73 -42.65
C GLU A 179 -9.51 -13.15 -43.62
N LYS A 180 -10.39 -12.21 -43.98
CA LYS A 180 -11.51 -12.44 -44.87
C LYS A 180 -11.25 -11.73 -46.19
N TYR A 181 -11.36 -12.44 -47.29
CA TYR A 181 -11.14 -11.89 -48.63
C TYR A 181 -12.19 -12.44 -49.60
N SER A 182 -12.39 -11.75 -50.74
CA SER A 182 -13.36 -12.14 -51.75
C SER A 182 -12.64 -12.27 -53.08
N VAL A 183 -12.80 -13.41 -53.74
CA VAL A 183 -12.28 -13.66 -55.09
C VAL A 183 -13.44 -14.10 -55.95
N ASN A 184 -13.68 -13.39 -57.06
CA ASN A 184 -14.77 -13.69 -58.00
C ASN A 184 -16.16 -13.81 -57.34
N GLY A 185 -16.44 -12.96 -56.34
CA GLY A 185 -17.73 -12.94 -55.63
C GLY A 185 -17.88 -14.02 -54.54
N ILE A 186 -16.95 -14.98 -54.46
CA ILE A 186 -16.92 -16.01 -53.43
C ILE A 186 -16.09 -15.50 -52.24
N LYS A 187 -16.68 -15.57 -51.04
CA LYS A 187 -16.05 -15.13 -49.79
C LYS A 187 -15.21 -16.27 -49.20
N TYR A 188 -13.93 -16.00 -48.98
CA TYR A 188 -12.99 -16.91 -48.34
C TYR A 188 -12.55 -16.37 -46.97
N ARG A 189 -12.10 -17.27 -46.09
CA ARG A 189 -11.42 -16.92 -44.84
C ARG A 189 -10.17 -17.75 -44.66
N THR A 190 -9.08 -17.12 -44.25
CA THR A 190 -7.87 -17.82 -43.80
C THR A 190 -7.75 -17.66 -42.30
N LEU A 191 -7.83 -18.78 -41.58
CA LEU A 191 -7.63 -18.80 -40.13
C LEU A 191 -6.15 -19.00 -39.84
N THR A 192 -5.57 -18.04 -39.12
CA THR A 192 -4.20 -18.11 -38.63
C THR A 192 -4.24 -18.31 -37.12
N LYS A 193 -3.52 -19.33 -36.64
CA LYS A 193 -3.23 -19.52 -35.21
C LYS A 193 -1.76 -19.24 -34.98
N ILE A 194 -1.45 -18.31 -34.09
CA ILE A 194 -0.09 -17.98 -33.69
C ILE A 194 0.16 -18.41 -32.25
N TYR A 195 1.36 -18.90 -31.99
CA TYR A 195 1.88 -19.25 -30.68
C TYR A 195 3.12 -18.40 -30.42
N GLY A 196 3.33 -18.02 -29.16
CA GLY A 196 4.40 -17.09 -28.84
C GLY A 196 4.58 -16.84 -27.36
N LEU A 197 5.44 -15.87 -27.09
CA LEU A 197 5.73 -15.38 -25.75
C LEU A 197 5.01 -14.06 -25.54
N ARG A 198 4.29 -13.94 -24.42
CA ARG A 198 3.73 -12.67 -23.98
C ARG A 198 4.58 -12.14 -22.84
N PHE A 199 5.05 -10.91 -22.99
CA PHE A 199 5.77 -10.18 -21.97
C PHE A 199 4.84 -9.17 -21.34
N ILE A 200 4.72 -9.18 -20.01
CA ILE A 200 3.97 -8.16 -19.25
C ILE A 200 4.97 -7.34 -18.45
N ILE A 201 4.91 -6.03 -18.59
CA ILE A 201 5.73 -5.08 -17.85
C ILE A 201 4.97 -4.65 -16.60
N ALA A 202 5.45 -5.10 -15.44
CA ALA A 202 4.87 -4.76 -14.16
C ALA A 202 5.74 -3.69 -13.47
N ILE A 203 5.26 -2.45 -13.48
CA ILE A 203 5.90 -1.35 -12.74
C ILE A 203 5.44 -1.45 -11.29
N ARG A 204 6.37 -1.70 -10.36
CA ARG A 204 6.11 -1.71 -8.92
C ARG A 204 7.09 -0.81 -8.23
N GLY A 205 6.65 -0.13 -7.18
CA GLY A 205 7.60 0.64 -6.39
C GLY A 205 6.97 1.35 -5.22
N LYS A 206 7.83 2.06 -4.50
CA LYS A 206 7.46 2.96 -3.41
C LYS A 206 8.40 4.15 -3.46
N GLY A 207 7.82 5.33 -3.63
CA GLY A 207 8.49 6.60 -3.40
C GLY A 207 8.26 7.04 -1.97
N ARG A 208 9.28 7.59 -1.32
CA ARG A 208 9.17 8.17 0.02
C ARG A 208 9.70 9.58 0.04
N GLN A 209 8.98 10.48 0.71
CA GLN A 209 9.39 11.86 0.90
C GLN A 209 8.95 12.35 2.27
N PHE A 210 9.74 13.22 2.89
CA PHE A 210 9.44 13.89 4.14
C PHE A 210 8.12 14.66 4.02
N ASP A 211 7.20 14.39 4.93
CA ASP A 211 5.97 15.15 5.09
C ASP A 211 5.75 15.48 6.55
N ILE A 212 5.59 16.78 6.81
CA ILE A 212 5.37 17.31 8.15
C ILE A 212 4.06 16.79 8.77
N VAL A 213 3.03 16.53 7.96
CA VAL A 213 1.76 15.99 8.45
C VAL A 213 1.97 14.58 9.00
N HIS A 214 2.67 13.72 8.25
CA HIS A 214 3.00 12.38 8.68
C HIS A 214 3.90 12.36 9.93
N LEU A 215 4.84 13.31 10.04
CA LEU A 215 5.63 13.49 11.27
C LEU A 215 4.73 13.77 12.49
N PHE A 216 3.82 14.74 12.39
CA PHE A 216 2.93 15.07 13.51
C PHE A 216 1.94 13.96 13.82
N VAL A 217 1.45 13.21 12.82
CA VAL A 217 0.61 12.03 13.04
C VAL A 217 1.40 10.92 13.75
N ALA A 218 2.64 10.67 13.35
CA ALA A 218 3.51 9.68 14.00
C ALA A 218 3.84 10.07 15.45
N ILE A 219 4.14 11.34 15.72
CA ILE A 219 4.37 11.85 17.08
C ILE A 219 3.08 11.81 17.90
N GLY A 220 1.96 12.27 17.35
CA GLY A 220 0.66 12.31 18.03
C GLY A 220 0.16 10.92 18.42
N SER A 221 0.21 9.98 17.49
CA SER A 221 -0.14 8.57 17.76
C SER A 221 0.85 7.93 18.74
N GLY A 222 2.15 8.24 18.62
CA GLY A 222 3.20 7.82 19.54
C GLY A 222 2.93 8.26 20.98
N LEU A 223 2.65 9.55 21.20
CA LEU A 223 2.38 10.11 22.52
C LEU A 223 1.16 9.48 23.20
N GLY A 224 0.20 8.96 22.45
CA GLY A 224 -0.92 8.18 22.99
C GLY A 224 -0.46 6.95 23.79
N TYR A 225 0.66 6.31 23.43
CA TYR A 225 1.20 5.17 24.17
C TYR A 225 1.70 5.52 25.58
N MET A 226 1.95 6.81 25.88
CA MET A 226 2.34 7.25 27.22
C MET A 226 1.24 6.97 28.25
N ILE A 227 -0.03 7.00 27.84
CA ILE A 227 -1.19 6.72 28.70
C ILE A 227 -1.15 5.28 29.22
N ILE A 228 -0.72 4.33 28.38
CA ILE A 228 -0.58 2.92 28.78
C ILE A 228 0.44 2.79 29.90
N GLY A 229 1.55 3.54 29.81
CA GLY A 229 2.54 3.58 30.87
C GLY A 229 1.97 4.08 32.21
N GLU A 230 1.17 5.15 32.17
CA GLU A 230 0.48 5.67 33.35
C GLU A 230 -0.45 4.63 34.00
N ILE A 231 -1.25 3.94 33.18
CA ILE A 231 -2.18 2.89 33.65
C ILE A 231 -1.42 1.73 34.30
N ILE A 232 -0.32 1.28 33.69
CA ILE A 232 0.51 0.19 34.22
C ILE A 232 1.16 0.60 35.54
N CYS A 233 1.77 1.79 35.62
CA CYS A 233 2.34 2.29 36.87
C CYS A 233 1.29 2.38 37.98
N GLU A 234 0.10 2.86 37.66
CA GLU A 234 -0.99 2.96 38.62
C GLU A 234 -1.45 1.58 39.10
N PHE A 235 -1.60 0.62 38.17
CA PHE A 235 -1.96 -0.76 38.50
C PHE A 235 -0.93 -1.40 39.44
N ILE A 236 0.36 -1.27 39.12
CA ILE A 236 1.45 -1.79 39.94
C ILE A 236 1.41 -1.15 41.33
N PHE A 237 1.25 0.18 41.40
CA PHE A 237 1.17 0.89 42.67
C PHE A 237 -0.01 0.42 43.52
N LEU A 238 -1.20 0.28 42.93
CA LEU A 238 -2.42 -0.10 43.63
C LEU A 238 -2.43 -1.56 44.11
N LYS A 239 -1.64 -2.45 43.50
CA LYS A 239 -1.56 -3.87 43.87
C LYS A 239 -0.41 -4.16 44.81
N PHE A 240 0.80 -3.71 44.48
CA PHE A 240 2.04 -4.19 45.09
C PHE A 240 2.67 -3.20 46.09
N HIS A 241 2.29 -1.92 46.05
CA HIS A 241 2.95 -0.93 46.90
C HIS A 241 2.44 -0.96 48.36
N LYS A 242 3.35 -0.82 49.33
CA LYS A 242 3.06 -0.85 50.78
C LYS A 242 2.00 0.19 51.19
N TYR A 243 2.07 1.38 50.62
CA TYR A 243 1.16 2.51 50.90
C TYR A 243 -0.12 2.52 50.04
N ARG A 244 -0.47 1.40 49.37
CA ARG A 244 -1.64 1.33 48.47
C ARG A 244 -2.97 1.73 49.12
N ASN A 245 -3.17 1.40 50.39
CA ASN A 245 -4.43 1.65 51.09
C ASN A 245 -4.63 3.14 51.37
N GLU A 246 -3.53 3.85 51.70
CA GLU A 246 -3.52 5.29 51.91
C GLU A 246 -3.74 6.03 50.58
N TYR A 247 -3.03 5.64 49.53
CA TYR A 247 -3.24 6.19 48.19
C TYR A 247 -4.67 5.97 47.67
N ARG A 248 -5.28 4.80 47.92
CA ARG A 248 -6.69 4.58 47.61
C ARG A 248 -7.59 5.57 48.33
N ARG A 249 -7.40 5.81 49.63
CA ARG A 249 -8.21 6.79 50.39
C ARG A 249 -8.09 8.21 49.85
N ILE A 250 -6.89 8.61 49.40
CA ILE A 250 -6.66 9.94 48.82
C ILE A 250 -7.28 10.04 47.42
N LYS A 251 -7.19 8.97 46.62
CA LYS A 251 -7.71 8.92 45.24
C LYS A 251 -9.23 8.80 45.18
N THR A 252 -9.81 7.86 45.91
CA THR A 252 -11.26 7.78 46.12
C THR A 252 -11.61 8.54 47.38
N LYS A 253 -11.77 9.86 47.26
CA LYS A 253 -12.57 10.61 48.23
C LYS A 253 -13.98 10.01 48.20
N ARG A 254 -14.31 9.13 49.14
CA ARG A 254 -15.69 8.73 49.37
C ARG A 254 -16.43 9.96 49.87
N TYR A 255 -17.15 10.62 48.97
CA TYR A 255 -18.25 11.46 49.40
C TYR A 255 -19.29 10.52 50.00
N HIS A 256 -19.28 10.38 51.32
CA HIS A 256 -20.50 9.95 51.99
C HIS A 256 -21.52 11.04 51.66
N LEU A 257 -22.51 10.71 50.84
CA LEU A 257 -23.73 11.50 50.67
C LEU A 257 -24.49 11.46 52.01
N ASN A 258 -23.94 12.13 53.03
CA ASN A 258 -24.73 12.54 54.17
C ASN A 258 -25.46 13.81 53.75
N GLN A 259 -26.56 13.63 53.02
CA GLN A 259 -27.57 14.67 52.90
C GLN A 259 -28.24 14.86 54.26
N SER A 260 -27.69 15.76 55.07
CA SER A 260 -28.45 16.60 56.01
C SER A 260 -27.59 17.75 56.53
N LYS A 261 -27.06 18.58 55.62
CA LYS A 261 -26.84 19.99 55.97
C LYS A 261 -27.53 20.85 54.92
N LYS A 262 -28.61 21.50 55.36
CA LYS A 262 -29.26 22.62 54.69
C LYS A 262 -28.19 23.50 54.03
N CYS A 263 -28.36 23.77 52.75
CA CYS A 263 -27.66 24.88 52.11
C CYS A 263 -28.13 26.15 52.82
N ASP A 264 -27.23 26.76 53.61
CA ASP A 264 -27.39 28.15 53.98
C ASP A 264 -26.60 28.96 52.95
N ASP A 265 -27.35 29.72 52.16
CA ASP A 265 -26.84 30.60 51.11
C ASP A 265 -26.35 31.89 51.76
N SER A 266 -25.16 31.85 52.34
CA SER A 266 -24.45 33.07 52.76
C SER A 266 -23.01 32.78 53.12
N THR A 267 -22.14 32.64 52.12
CA THR A 267 -20.72 33.01 52.28
C THR A 267 -20.10 33.28 50.93
N LYS A 268 -20.16 34.55 50.51
CA LYS A 268 -19.23 35.10 49.53
C LYS A 268 -17.82 35.02 50.13
N VAL A 269 -16.92 34.29 49.47
CA VAL A 269 -15.49 34.35 49.75
C VAL A 269 -14.84 35.06 48.57
N VAL A 270 -14.19 36.19 48.90
CA VAL A 270 -13.35 37.02 48.03
C VAL A 270 -12.16 36.22 47.52
#